data_AF-A0A819F367-F1
#
_entry.id   AF-A0A819F367-F1
#
_cell.length_a   1.000
_cell.length_b   1.000
_cell.length_c   1.000
_cell.angle_alpha   90.00
_cell.angle_beta   90.00
_cell.angle_gamma   90.00
#
_symmetry.space_group_name_H-M   'P 1'
#
loop_
_entity.id
_entity.type
_entity.pdbx_description
1 polymer ?
#
loop_
_entity_poly.entity_id
_entity_poly.type
_entity_poly.pdbx_seq_one_letter_code
_entity_poly.pdbx_strand_id
1 'polypeptide(L)'
;MIQWRIDNHVDLILEDQLMMLRMDIIRKMAPSAHHGYTKAGRPLFIEKFGLVQVDKLLNRFTSEELIQCHIYWLECCCQRARERSRQLGKHVENFATIYDLHACKVELTKFLYVFKQAVHIDDNYYPERLGQIFLINPPMIFSILWDLAKYWLDPVTKTKIHVIKKGPETSTVLL
;
A
#
# COMPACT_ATOMS: atom_id res chain seq x y z
N MET A 1 -4.94 -20.35 -5.17
CA MET A 1 -5.64 -19.04 -5.32
C MET A 1 -7.08 -19.10 -4.81
N ILE A 2 -7.96 -19.96 -5.34
CA ILE A 2 -9.37 -20.01 -4.92
C ILE A 2 -9.54 -20.40 -3.45
N GLN A 3 -8.90 -21.48 -2.99
CA GLN A 3 -9.01 -21.93 -1.60
C GLN A 3 -8.59 -20.84 -0.59
N TRP A 4 -7.48 -20.15 -0.86
CA TRP A 4 -7.02 -19.04 -0.02
C TRP A 4 -8.05 -17.92 0.10
N ARG A 5 -8.75 -17.57 -0.99
CA ARG A 5 -9.81 -16.56 -0.95
C ARG A 5 -10.99 -17.01 -0.08
N ILE A 6 -11.35 -18.29 -0.14
CA ILE A 6 -12.40 -18.89 0.71
C ILE A 6 -11.97 -18.83 2.18
N ASP A 7 -10.77 -19.31 2.48
CA ASP A 7 -10.23 -19.39 3.85
C ASP A 7 -10.07 -18.01 4.50
N ASN A 8 -9.88 -16.96 3.69
CA ASN A 8 -9.71 -15.57 4.15
C ASN A 8 -10.93 -14.68 3.89
N HIS A 9 -12.08 -15.26 3.49
CA HIS A 9 -13.33 -14.53 3.24
C HIS A 9 -13.18 -13.31 2.31
N VAL A 10 -12.28 -13.39 1.33
CA VAL A 10 -11.83 -12.22 0.55
C VAL A 10 -12.94 -11.64 -0.31
N ASP A 11 -13.82 -12.48 -0.86
CA ASP A 11 -14.88 -12.05 -1.78
C ASP A 11 -15.94 -11.15 -1.10
N LEU A 12 -16.07 -11.24 0.23
CA LEU A 12 -17.02 -10.44 1.02
C LEU A 12 -16.33 -9.35 1.85
N ILE A 13 -15.00 -9.24 1.78
CA ILE A 13 -14.24 -8.35 2.67
C ILE A 13 -14.63 -6.88 2.51
N LEU A 14 -15.05 -6.48 1.30
CA LEU A 14 -15.49 -5.13 0.99
C LEU A 14 -16.89 -4.79 1.52
N GLU A 15 -17.68 -5.80 1.88
CA GLU A 15 -19.04 -5.67 2.42
C GLU A 15 -19.06 -5.86 3.94
N ASP A 16 -17.96 -6.33 4.53
CA ASP A 16 -17.82 -6.56 5.96
C ASP A 16 -17.81 -5.24 6.75
N GLN A 17 -18.85 -5.04 7.56
CA GLN A 17 -19.03 -3.85 8.39
C GLN A 17 -17.94 -3.68 9.46
N LEU A 18 -17.47 -4.78 10.05
CA LEU A 18 -16.39 -4.75 11.02
C LEU A 18 -15.09 -4.31 10.33
N MET A 19 -14.83 -4.80 9.11
CA MET A 19 -13.69 -4.37 8.33
C MET A 19 -13.74 -2.88 8.00
N MET A 20 -14.89 -2.37 7.53
CA MET A 20 -15.07 -0.93 7.29
C MET A 20 -14.78 -0.10 8.55
N LEU A 21 -15.30 -0.53 9.72
CA LEU A 21 -15.04 0.14 11.00
C LEU A 21 -13.56 0.10 11.39
N ARG A 22 -12.87 -1.03 11.19
CA ARG A 22 -11.42 -1.14 11.42
C ARG A 22 -10.65 -0.17 10.54
N MET A 23 -11.02 -0.05 9.26
CA MET A 23 -10.38 0.88 8.33
C MET A 23 -10.62 2.35 8.72
N ASP A 24 -11.78 2.70 9.25
CA ASP A 24 -12.05 4.04 9.80
C ASP A 24 -11.14 4.37 10.99
N ILE A 25 -10.90 3.39 11.86
CA ILE A 25 -10.02 3.54 13.02
C ILE A 25 -8.55 3.62 12.57
N ILE A 26 -8.12 2.75 11.64
CA ILE A 26 -6.77 2.73 11.10
C ILE A 26 -6.45 4.06 10.42
N ARG A 27 -7.35 4.64 9.63
CA ARG A 27 -7.12 5.93 8.96
C ARG A 27 -6.84 7.09 9.91
N LYS A 28 -7.27 7.01 11.18
CA LYS A 28 -6.93 8.00 12.23
C LYS A 28 -5.50 7.84 12.76
N MET A 29 -4.91 6.66 12.61
CA MET A 29 -3.56 6.32 13.09
C MET A 29 -2.52 6.23 11.97
N ALA A 30 -2.93 5.81 10.77
CA ALA A 30 -2.17 5.78 9.53
C ALA A 30 -2.94 6.60 8.48
N PRO A 31 -2.71 7.93 8.41
CA PRO A 31 -3.46 8.79 7.52
C PRO A 31 -3.25 8.42 6.05
N SER A 32 -4.28 7.87 5.42
CA SER A 32 -4.23 7.38 4.05
C SER A 32 -5.58 7.52 3.33
N ALA A 33 -5.53 7.57 2.01
CA ALA A 33 -6.71 7.68 1.17
C ALA A 33 -6.46 7.19 -0.27
N HIS A 34 -7.51 6.67 -0.91
CA HIS A 34 -7.54 6.59 -2.37
C HIS A 34 -7.77 7.99 -2.96
N HIS A 35 -6.91 8.40 -3.89
CA HIS A 35 -6.88 9.76 -4.42
C HIS A 35 -6.91 9.75 -5.96
N GLY A 36 -8.08 9.44 -6.54
CA GLY A 36 -8.26 9.46 -8.00
C GLY A 36 -7.46 8.39 -8.75
N TYR A 37 -6.86 8.80 -9.88
CA TYR A 37 -6.14 7.94 -10.82
C TYR A 37 -4.90 8.66 -11.38
N THR A 38 -3.85 7.92 -11.70
CA THR A 38 -2.68 8.45 -12.42
C THR A 38 -3.02 8.77 -13.88
N LYS A 39 -2.12 9.48 -14.61
CA LYS A 39 -2.21 9.69 -16.07
C LYS A 39 -2.43 8.40 -16.86
N ALA A 40 -1.80 7.30 -16.45
CA ALA A 40 -1.97 5.99 -17.09
C ALA A 40 -3.36 5.37 -16.83
N GLY A 41 -4.12 5.93 -15.88
CA GLY A 41 -5.43 5.44 -15.44
C GLY A 41 -5.35 4.50 -14.23
N ARG A 42 -4.20 4.34 -13.57
CA ARG A 42 -4.06 3.43 -12.43
C ARG A 42 -4.73 4.03 -11.19
N PRO A 43 -5.49 3.27 -10.39
CA PRO A 43 -5.96 3.74 -9.09
C PRO A 43 -4.78 4.24 -8.24
N LEU A 44 -4.92 5.42 -7.65
CA LEU A 44 -3.88 6.03 -6.84
C LEU A 44 -4.24 5.92 -5.36
N PHE A 45 -3.32 5.40 -4.56
CA PHE A 45 -3.37 5.42 -3.10
C PHE A 45 -2.28 6.31 -2.55
N ILE A 46 -2.61 7.10 -1.52
CA ILE A 46 -1.66 7.99 -0.86
C ILE A 46 -1.70 7.70 0.63
N GLU A 47 -0.52 7.50 1.21
CA GLU A 47 -0.34 7.34 2.64
C GLU A 47 0.71 8.32 3.15
N LYS A 48 0.37 9.03 4.23
CA LYS A 48 1.33 9.86 4.98
C LYS A 48 2.13 8.97 5.93
N PHE A 49 2.99 8.14 5.35
CA PHE A 49 3.75 7.11 6.04
C PHE A 49 4.54 7.66 7.25
N GLY A 50 5.12 8.85 7.11
CA GLY A 50 5.87 9.46 8.21
C GLY A 50 5.02 9.88 9.42
N LEU A 51 3.69 9.91 9.28
CA LEU A 51 2.74 10.22 10.35
C LEU A 51 2.06 8.96 10.95
N VAL A 52 2.46 7.76 10.51
CA VAL A 52 1.90 6.51 11.01
C VAL A 52 2.25 6.31 12.48
N GLN A 53 1.23 6.15 13.33
CA GLN A 53 1.36 5.92 14.76
C GLN A 53 1.55 4.43 15.06
N VAL A 54 2.74 3.91 14.74
CA VAL A 54 3.12 2.48 14.83
C VAL A 54 2.71 1.82 16.14
N ASP A 55 3.16 2.38 17.27
CA ASP A 55 2.92 1.76 18.58
C ASP A 55 1.42 1.71 18.92
N LYS A 56 0.64 2.72 18.50
CA LYS A 56 -0.81 2.71 18.69
C LYS A 56 -1.50 1.64 17.85
N LEU A 57 -1.04 1.44 16.61
CA LEU A 57 -1.57 0.38 15.74
C LEU A 57 -1.30 -1.00 16.35
N LEU A 58 -0.05 -1.27 16.72
CA LEU A 58 0.36 -2.57 17.27
C LEU A 58 -0.24 -2.87 18.65
N ASN A 59 -0.53 -1.84 19.45
CA ASN A 59 -1.25 -2.01 20.72
C ASN A 59 -2.76 -2.19 20.54
N ARG A 60 -3.32 -1.78 19.39
CA ARG A 60 -4.76 -1.80 19.14
C ARG A 60 -5.22 -3.01 18.32
N PHE A 61 -4.37 -3.46 17.40
CA PHE A 61 -4.70 -4.50 16.43
C PHE A 61 -3.68 -5.63 16.47
N THR A 62 -4.16 -6.85 16.24
CA THR A 62 -3.26 -7.99 16.03
C THR A 62 -2.61 -7.92 14.65
N SER A 63 -1.54 -8.68 14.45
CA SER A 63 -0.91 -8.80 13.14
C SER A 63 -1.89 -9.33 12.09
N GLU A 64 -2.73 -10.28 12.45
CA GLU A 64 -3.75 -10.88 11.59
C GLU A 64 -4.80 -9.85 11.16
N GLU A 65 -5.24 -8.99 12.09
CA GLU A 65 -6.17 -7.91 11.76
C GLU A 65 -5.54 -6.90 10.78
N LEU A 66 -4.27 -6.55 10.99
CA LEU A 66 -3.54 -5.66 10.08
C LEU A 66 -3.35 -6.29 8.69
N ILE A 67 -3.10 -7.60 8.63
CA ILE A 67 -3.02 -8.36 7.37
C ILE A 67 -4.38 -8.35 6.65
N GLN A 68 -5.49 -8.54 7.37
CA GLN A 68 -6.83 -8.45 6.78
C GLN A 68 -7.14 -7.04 6.25
N CYS A 69 -6.65 -5.99 6.95
CA CYS A 69 -6.77 -4.62 6.46
C CYS A 69 -5.95 -4.38 5.17
N HIS A 70 -4.79 -5.04 5.02
CA HIS A 70 -4.03 -5.03 3.76
C HIS A 70 -4.79 -5.71 2.62
N ILE A 71 -5.41 -6.87 2.88
CA ILE A 71 -6.26 -7.57 1.90
C ILE A 71 -7.45 -6.70 1.48
N TYR A 72 -8.11 -6.04 2.44
CA TYR A 72 -9.20 -5.11 2.16
C TYR A 72 -8.75 -3.99 1.23
N TRP A 73 -7.59 -3.39 1.51
CA TRP A 73 -7.01 -2.35 0.66
C TRP A 73 -6.71 -2.86 -0.76
N LEU A 74 -6.17 -4.07 -0.92
CA LEU A 74 -5.94 -4.70 -2.22
C LEU A 74 -7.24 -4.90 -3.01
N GLU A 75 -8.31 -5.37 -2.36
CA GLU A 75 -9.61 -5.54 -2.98
C GLU A 75 -10.23 -4.19 -3.39
N CYS A 76 -10.08 -3.13 -2.57
CA CYS A 76 -10.47 -1.77 -2.96
C CYS A 76 -9.72 -1.31 -4.22
N CYS A 77 -8.39 -1.52 -4.28
CA CYS A 77 -7.59 -1.21 -5.46
C CYS A 77 -8.06 -1.99 -6.70
N CYS A 78 -8.34 -3.28 -6.55
CA CYS A 78 -8.85 -4.14 -7.62
C CYS A 78 -10.23 -3.68 -8.12
N GLN A 79 -11.16 -3.36 -7.21
CA GLN A 79 -12.48 -2.84 -7.58
C GLN A 79 -12.35 -1.54 -8.39
N ARG A 80 -11.55 -0.58 -7.90
CA ARG A 80 -11.30 0.69 -8.59
C ARG A 80 -10.64 0.48 -9.96
N ALA A 81 -9.73 -0.48 -10.10
CA ALA A 81 -9.11 -0.81 -11.37
C ALA A 81 -10.14 -1.38 -12.39
N ARG A 82 -11.04 -2.25 -11.93
CA ARG A 82 -12.14 -2.80 -12.76
C ARG A 82 -13.11 -1.70 -13.20
N GLU A 83 -13.52 -0.82 -12.29
CA GLU A 83 -14.37 0.34 -12.60
C GLU A 83 -13.69 1.26 -13.62
N ARG A 84 -12.40 1.54 -13.42
CA ARG A 84 -11.62 2.37 -14.33
C ARG A 84 -11.43 1.75 -15.70
N SER A 85 -11.30 0.43 -15.76
CA SER A 85 -11.23 -0.31 -17.03
C SER A 85 -12.50 -0.08 -17.86
N ARG A 86 -13.67 -0.20 -17.22
CA ARG A 86 -14.97 0.05 -17.88
C ARG A 86 -15.09 1.49 -18.37
N GLN A 87 -14.65 2.47 -17.58
CA GLN A 87 -14.72 3.89 -17.94
C GLN A 87 -13.81 4.25 -19.13
N LEU A 88 -12.63 3.65 -19.22
CA LEU A 88 -11.65 3.97 -20.26
C LEU A 88 -11.76 3.09 -21.51
N GLY A 89 -12.59 2.04 -21.47
CA GLY A 89 -12.66 1.05 -22.55
C GLY A 89 -11.33 0.30 -22.78
N LYS A 90 -10.45 0.25 -21.78
CA LYS A 90 -9.14 -0.43 -21.83
C LYS A 90 -8.85 -1.14 -20.52
N HIS A 91 -8.03 -2.19 -20.56
CA HIS A 91 -7.67 -2.95 -19.38
C HIS A 91 -6.79 -2.13 -18.42
N VAL A 92 -7.21 -2.02 -17.16
CA VAL A 92 -6.47 -1.44 -16.04
C VAL A 92 -6.48 -2.46 -14.92
N GLU A 93 -5.29 -2.90 -14.50
CA GLU A 93 -5.17 -3.95 -13.49
C GLU A 93 -4.21 -3.62 -12.35
N ASN A 94 -3.29 -2.67 -12.58
CA ASN A 94 -2.26 -2.29 -11.63
C ASN A 94 -2.61 -0.96 -10.94
N PHE A 95 -2.18 -0.82 -9.69
CA PHE A 95 -2.33 0.39 -8.90
C PHE A 95 -1.00 1.13 -8.70
N ALA A 96 -1.09 2.39 -8.30
CA ALA A 96 0.05 3.21 -7.92
C ALA A 96 -0.11 3.70 -6.47
N THR A 97 0.99 3.73 -5.73
CA THR A 97 1.00 4.18 -4.34
C THR A 97 2.02 5.30 -4.14
N ILE A 98 1.65 6.32 -3.37
CA ILE A 98 2.57 7.35 -2.88
C ILE A 98 2.69 7.20 -1.37
N TYR A 99 3.92 7.04 -0.88
CA TYR A 99 4.24 7.13 0.54
C TYR A 99 4.97 8.44 0.80
N ASP A 100 4.35 9.33 1.59
CA ASP A 100 4.99 10.53 2.08
C ASP A 100 5.78 10.23 3.35
N LEU A 101 7.10 10.27 3.22
CA LEU A 101 8.06 9.97 4.29
C LEU A 101 8.40 11.21 5.13
N HIS A 102 7.73 12.35 4.91
CA HIS A 102 7.95 13.53 5.75
C HIS A 102 7.70 13.21 7.23
N ALA A 103 8.66 13.62 8.08
CA ALA A 103 8.67 13.33 9.53
C ALA A 103 8.71 11.84 9.89
N CYS A 104 9.12 10.96 8.96
CA CYS A 104 9.22 9.53 9.22
C CYS A 104 10.20 9.23 10.36
N LYS A 105 9.65 8.64 11.43
CA LYS A 105 10.36 8.05 12.58
C LYS A 105 10.01 6.58 12.75
N VAL A 106 9.44 5.97 11.71
CA VAL A 106 8.91 4.61 11.76
C VAL A 106 10.04 3.61 11.97
N GLU A 107 9.97 2.88 13.07
CA GLU A 107 10.81 1.71 13.32
C GLU A 107 10.30 0.54 12.48
N LEU A 108 10.77 0.44 11.24
CA LEU A 108 10.33 -0.59 10.27
C LEU A 108 10.44 -2.02 10.81
N THR A 109 11.37 -2.27 11.74
CA THR A 109 11.55 -3.57 12.40
C THR A 109 10.33 -4.02 13.18
N LYS A 110 9.55 -3.11 13.77
CA LYS A 110 8.32 -3.42 14.51
C LYS A 110 7.21 -3.97 13.60
N PHE A 111 7.21 -3.58 12.33
CA PHE A 111 6.25 -4.06 11.33
C PHE A 111 6.78 -5.20 10.48
N LEU A 112 8.00 -5.70 10.72
CA LEU A 112 8.66 -6.63 9.81
C LEU A 112 7.85 -7.89 9.53
N TYR A 113 7.14 -8.42 10.54
CA TYR A 113 6.26 -9.57 10.36
C TYR A 113 5.09 -9.26 9.42
N VAL A 114 4.31 -8.21 9.74
CA VAL A 114 3.16 -7.79 8.92
C VAL A 114 3.60 -7.45 7.49
N PHE A 115 4.72 -6.74 7.35
CA PHE A 115 5.30 -6.40 6.05
C PHE A 115 5.65 -7.64 5.23
N LYS A 116 6.32 -8.64 5.83
CA LYS A 116 6.65 -9.90 5.14
C LYS A 116 5.39 -10.66 4.72
N GLN A 117 4.34 -10.66 5.55
CA GLN A 117 3.06 -11.29 5.20
C GLN A 117 2.35 -10.54 4.07
N ALA A 118 2.36 -9.21 4.09
CA ALA A 118 1.83 -8.38 3.00
C ALA A 118 2.54 -8.66 1.67
N VAL A 119 3.87 -8.67 1.67
CA VAL A 119 4.67 -9.02 0.48
C VAL A 119 4.35 -10.44 0.00
N HIS A 120 4.28 -11.41 0.91
CA HIS A 120 3.90 -12.79 0.56
C HIS A 120 2.52 -12.86 -0.10
N ILE A 121 1.53 -12.12 0.42
CA ILE A 121 0.19 -12.04 -0.15
C ILE A 121 0.20 -11.39 -1.53
N ASP A 122 0.91 -10.27 -1.67
CA ASP A 122 1.05 -9.55 -2.93
C ASP A 122 1.62 -10.46 -4.02
N ASP A 123 2.68 -11.21 -3.71
CA ASP A 123 3.37 -12.08 -4.67
C ASP A 123 2.55 -13.33 -5.05
N ASN A 124 1.85 -13.95 -4.08
CA ASN A 124 1.23 -15.27 -4.29
C ASN A 124 -0.26 -15.19 -4.66
N TYR A 125 -0.96 -14.13 -4.27
CA TYR A 125 -2.40 -14.00 -4.44
C TYR A 125 -2.82 -12.77 -5.26
N TYR A 126 -1.97 -11.76 -5.36
CA TYR A 126 -2.21 -10.54 -6.16
C TYR A 126 -1.07 -10.26 -7.16
N PRO A 127 -0.65 -11.26 -7.96
CA PRO A 127 0.51 -11.11 -8.83
C PRO A 127 0.30 -9.95 -9.83
N GLU A 128 1.37 -9.20 -10.07
CA GLU A 128 1.44 -8.06 -11.00
C GLU A 128 0.42 -6.93 -10.77
N ARG A 129 -0.23 -6.89 -9.61
CA ARG A 129 -1.16 -5.80 -9.23
C ARG A 129 -0.44 -4.54 -8.79
N LEU A 130 0.70 -4.68 -8.11
CA LEU A 130 1.52 -3.52 -7.78
C LEU A 130 2.13 -2.96 -9.07
N GLY A 131 1.74 -1.72 -9.42
CA GLY A 131 2.23 -1.04 -10.61
C GLY A 131 3.44 -0.16 -10.32
N GLN A 132 3.29 0.83 -9.43
CA GLN A 132 4.35 1.80 -9.08
C GLN A 132 4.24 2.21 -7.61
N ILE A 133 5.38 2.43 -6.97
CA ILE A 133 5.48 3.02 -5.64
C ILE A 133 6.35 4.27 -5.73
N PHE A 134 5.87 5.37 -5.18
CA PHE A 134 6.58 6.64 -5.11
C PHE A 134 6.85 7.00 -3.65
N LEU A 135 8.12 7.12 -3.30
CA LEU A 135 8.56 7.52 -1.97
C LEU A 135 8.97 8.99 -2.04
N ILE A 136 8.15 9.88 -1.46
CA ILE A 136 8.40 11.33 -1.46
C ILE A 136 8.90 11.79 -0.09
N ASN A 137 9.63 12.91 -0.08
CA ASN A 137 10.19 13.52 1.13
C ASN A 137 11.01 12.54 2.00
N PRO A 138 11.89 11.68 1.44
CA PRO A 138 12.68 10.76 2.24
C PRO A 138 13.57 11.55 3.23
N PRO A 139 13.64 11.16 4.52
CA PRO A 139 14.61 11.74 5.44
C PRO A 139 16.03 11.44 4.96
N MET A 140 17.03 12.22 5.40
CA MET A 140 18.42 12.04 4.97
C MET A 140 18.95 10.62 5.24
N ILE A 141 18.48 9.99 6.32
CA ILE A 141 18.84 8.61 6.71
C ILE A 141 18.12 7.52 5.90
N PHE A 142 17.16 7.90 5.03
CA PHE A 142 16.32 6.96 4.29
C PHE A 142 17.12 6.00 3.40
N SER A 143 18.25 6.44 2.84
CA SER A 143 19.10 5.56 2.02
C SER A 143 19.50 4.28 2.75
N ILE A 144 19.82 4.38 4.06
CA ILE A 144 20.21 3.22 4.88
C ILE A 144 19.02 2.28 5.12
N LEU A 145 17.85 2.85 5.46
CA LEU A 145 16.62 2.06 5.66
C LEU A 145 16.16 1.38 4.36
N TRP A 146 16.33 2.07 3.24
CA TRP A 146 16.00 1.57 1.91
C TRP A 146 16.91 0.42 1.49
N ASP A 147 18.21 0.50 1.79
CA ASP A 147 19.15 -0.59 1.50
C ASP A 147 18.84 -1.85 2.31
N LEU A 148 18.36 -1.73 3.55
CA LEU A 148 17.85 -2.85 4.34
C LEU A 148 16.56 -3.45 3.73
N ALA A 149 15.61 -2.59 3.36
CA ALA A 149 14.33 -3.03 2.77
C ALA A 149 14.52 -3.78 1.45
N LYS A 150 15.50 -3.39 0.62
CA LYS A 150 15.84 -4.09 -0.63
C LYS A 150 16.20 -5.56 -0.43
N TYR A 151 16.71 -5.98 0.73
CA TYR A 151 17.01 -7.40 0.93
C TYR A 151 15.75 -8.27 0.98
N TRP A 152 14.59 -7.68 1.29
CA TRP A 152 13.33 -8.41 1.44
C TRP A 152 12.42 -8.30 0.21
N LEU A 153 12.75 -7.44 -0.73
CA LEU A 153 11.99 -7.23 -1.96
C LEU A 153 12.59 -8.05 -3.11
N ASP A 154 11.73 -8.68 -3.90
CA ASP A 154 12.14 -9.33 -5.14
C ASP A 154 12.62 -8.28 -6.19
N PRO A 155 13.37 -8.69 -7.22
CA PRO A 155 13.90 -7.78 -8.23
C PRO A 155 12.83 -6.98 -8.99
N VAL A 156 11.66 -7.57 -9.27
CA VAL A 156 10.59 -6.91 -10.01
C VAL A 156 10.01 -5.78 -9.16
N THR A 157 9.71 -6.03 -7.88
CA THR A 157 9.21 -4.98 -6.98
C THR A 157 10.18 -3.82 -6.82
N LYS A 158 11.50 -4.06 -6.82
CA LYS A 158 12.51 -2.98 -6.77
C LYS A 158 12.42 -2.04 -7.97
N THR A 159 12.15 -2.56 -9.17
CA THR A 159 12.03 -1.72 -10.38
C THR A 159 10.77 -0.84 -10.38
N LYS A 160 9.78 -1.18 -9.55
CA LYS A 160 8.53 -0.44 -9.39
C LYS A 160 8.63 0.70 -8.38
N ILE A 161 9.72 0.79 -7.61
CA ILE A 161 9.89 1.76 -6.52
C ILE A 161 10.77 2.94 -6.95
N HIS A 162 10.20 4.14 -6.81
CA HIS A 162 10.83 5.41 -7.19
C HIS A 162 11.02 6.28 -5.97
N VAL A 163 12.26 6.66 -5.68
CA VAL A 163 12.59 7.56 -4.57
C VAL A 163 12.74 8.97 -5.12
N ILE A 164 11.83 9.87 -4.72
CA ILE A 164 11.78 11.24 -5.22
C ILE A 164 12.36 12.16 -4.15
N LYS A 165 13.50 12.77 -4.46
CA LYS A 165 14.13 13.76 -3.58
C LYS A 165 13.38 15.09 -3.65
N LYS A 166 13.45 15.86 -2.56
CA LYS A 166 12.84 17.19 -2.47
C LYS A 166 13.44 18.11 -3.54
N GLY A 167 12.62 18.57 -4.48
CA GLY A 167 13.03 19.42 -5.60
C GLY A 167 11.91 19.67 -6.62
N PRO A 168 12.15 20.42 -7.70
CA PRO A 168 11.14 20.73 -8.73
C PRO A 168 10.45 19.50 -9.33
N GLU A 169 11.17 18.36 -9.35
CA GLU A 169 10.68 17.07 -9.85
C GLU A 169 9.56 16.46 -8.99
N THR A 170 9.41 16.89 -7.74
CA THR A 170 8.31 16.43 -6.86
C THR A 170 6.93 16.77 -7.46
N SER A 171 6.82 17.87 -8.20
CA SER A 171 5.58 18.28 -8.87
C SER A 171 5.28 17.49 -10.15
N THR A 172 6.31 16.97 -10.82
CA THR A 172 6.17 16.29 -12.13
C THR A 172 5.79 14.81 -11.99
N VAL A 173 6.21 14.16 -10.90
CA VAL A 173 5.89 12.73 -10.66
C VAL A 173 4.48 12.52 -10.11
N LEU A 174 3.89 13.58 -9.53
CA LEU A 174 2.55 13.55 -8.91
C LEU A 174 1.42 13.97 -9.87
N LEU A 175 1.74 14.36 -11.10
CA LEU A 175 0.79 14.79 -12.13
C LEU A 175 0.93 13.97 -13.40
#